data_AF-A0A382Z2B5-F1
#
_entry.id   AF-A0A382Z2B5-F1
#
_cell.length_a   1.000
_cell.length_b   1.000
_cell.length_c   1.000
_cell.angle_alpha   90.00
_cell.angle_beta   90.00
_cell.angle_gamma   90.00
#
_symmetry.space_group_name_H-M   'P 1'
#
loop_
_entity.id
_entity.type
_entity.pdbx_description
1 polymer ?
#
loop_
_entity_poly.entity_id
_entity_poly.type
_entity_poly.pdbx_seq_one_letter_code
_entity_poly.pdbx_strand_id
1 'polypeptide(L)'
;IAITVLVTGLALGCGNHHDHNGHSHGHDHDGHPHDHDDEGHAHEAPNGGVLVELGEDACYLEFLLDESNATRMTFLAHEFHPQEAYVKLPMAQIEVVAKVGDEERKLVFKPVVDALLGNNATHSSEYESAADWLKDTTTFKGRIVHLDFPGGVTHNKPFQFSEKN
;
A
#
# COMPACT_ATOMS: atom_id res chain seq x y z
N ILE A 1 40.77 20.21 -45.41
CA ILE A 1 41.35 21.56 -45.60
C ILE A 1 40.18 22.54 -45.46
N ALA A 2 40.15 23.53 -44.56
CA ALA A 2 41.21 24.05 -43.69
C ALA A 2 40.81 24.06 -42.19
N ILE A 3 41.83 24.13 -41.34
CA ILE A 3 41.78 24.42 -39.89
C ILE A 3 42.23 25.88 -39.71
N THR A 4 41.69 26.62 -38.71
CA THR A 4 42.35 27.69 -37.90
C THR A 4 41.26 28.52 -37.17
N VAL A 5 41.29 28.97 -35.90
CA VAL A 5 42.03 28.72 -34.61
C VAL A 5 42.07 30.05 -33.79
N LEU A 6 42.24 29.94 -32.45
CA LEU A 6 42.52 30.98 -31.42
C LEU A 6 41.33 31.94 -31.04
N VAL A 7 41.23 32.57 -29.85
CA VAL A 7 42.04 32.67 -28.60
C VAL A 7 41.08 32.53 -27.38
N THR A 8 41.20 31.56 -26.47
CA THR A 8 41.92 31.54 -25.16
C THR A 8 41.68 32.70 -24.16
N GLY A 9 41.33 32.36 -22.92
CA GLY A 9 41.42 33.26 -21.75
C GLY A 9 41.69 32.45 -20.46
N LEU A 10 42.80 32.73 -19.78
CA LEU A 10 43.25 32.05 -18.56
C LEU A 10 43.52 33.08 -17.44
N ALA A 11 42.98 32.82 -16.25
CA ALA A 11 43.52 33.24 -14.94
C ALA A 11 42.91 32.25 -13.92
N LEU A 12 43.65 31.37 -13.23
CA LEU A 12 44.71 31.62 -12.25
C LEU A 12 44.26 32.47 -11.05
N GLY A 13 43.70 31.79 -10.04
CA GLY A 13 43.63 32.25 -8.66
C GLY A 13 44.24 31.18 -7.76
N CYS A 14 45.15 31.56 -6.86
CA CYS A 14 45.94 30.66 -6.01
C CYS A 14 45.81 31.03 -4.52
N GLY A 15 46.00 30.03 -3.64
CA GLY A 15 46.13 30.20 -2.18
C GLY A 15 44.85 29.90 -1.38
N ASN A 16 44.89 29.44 -0.13
CA ASN A 16 46.04 29.11 0.73
C ASN A 16 45.67 28.01 1.76
N HIS A 17 46.68 27.39 2.38
CA HIS A 17 46.60 26.23 3.30
C HIS A 17 46.46 26.62 4.80
N HIS A 18 46.14 25.62 5.63
CA HIS A 18 46.42 25.46 7.09
C HIS A 18 45.40 25.95 8.17
N ASP A 19 44.69 24.97 8.74
CA ASP A 19 44.84 24.41 10.11
C ASP A 19 44.72 25.26 11.41
N HIS A 20 43.69 24.89 12.20
CA HIS A 20 43.58 24.77 13.67
C HIS A 20 44.02 25.87 14.66
N ASN A 21 43.01 26.53 15.28
CA ASN A 21 42.83 26.71 16.74
C ASN A 21 41.45 27.37 16.99
N GLY A 22 40.64 27.06 17.99
CA GLY A 22 40.87 26.19 19.16
C GLY A 22 40.46 26.88 20.47
N HIS A 23 39.16 27.16 20.68
CA HIS A 23 38.65 27.62 21.99
C HIS A 23 37.28 27.03 22.31
N SER A 24 37.22 26.26 23.40
CA SER A 24 36.00 25.64 23.92
C SER A 24 35.22 26.59 24.82
N HIS A 25 33.91 26.69 24.62
CA HIS A 25 32.96 26.97 25.68
C HIS A 25 31.82 25.95 25.55
N GLY A 26 31.68 25.09 26.56
CA GLY A 26 30.68 24.03 26.54
C GLY A 26 29.29 24.54 26.91
N HIS A 27 28.31 24.11 26.14
CA HIS A 27 26.96 23.86 26.62
C HIS A 27 26.53 22.51 26.07
N ASP A 28 26.31 21.56 26.97
CA ASP A 28 25.77 20.26 26.63
C ASP A 28 24.34 20.41 26.10
N HIS A 29 24.12 20.00 24.86
CA HIS A 29 22.80 19.62 24.38
C HIS A 29 22.91 18.26 23.70
N ASP A 30 22.30 17.28 24.37
CA ASP A 30 22.16 15.91 23.93
C ASP A 30 21.51 15.79 22.55
N GLY A 31 21.77 14.64 21.93
CA GLY A 31 21.44 14.34 20.55
C GLY A 31 20.01 14.66 20.12
N HIS A 32 19.92 15.35 18.99
CA HIS A 32 18.90 15.05 18.00
C HIS A 32 19.49 14.03 17.02
N PRO A 33 19.10 12.75 17.05
CA PRO A 33 19.19 11.95 15.84
C PRO A 33 18.40 12.69 14.74
N HIS A 34 18.91 12.64 13.51
CA HIS A 34 18.02 12.88 12.38
C HIS A 34 17.11 11.65 12.31
N ASP A 35 15.94 11.75 12.94
CA ASP A 35 14.86 10.84 12.67
C ASP A 35 14.58 10.96 11.18
N HIS A 36 14.94 9.90 10.46
CA HIS A 36 14.32 9.60 9.18
C HIS A 36 12.90 9.17 9.52
N ASP A 37 12.03 10.17 9.72
CA ASP A 37 10.61 9.99 9.56
C ASP A 37 10.41 9.59 8.09
N ASP A 38 10.42 8.28 7.84
CA ASP A 38 9.64 7.71 6.76
C ASP A 38 8.19 8.13 7.04
N GLU A 39 7.80 9.31 6.54
CA GLU A 39 6.44 9.86 6.57
C GLU A 39 5.55 8.97 5.69
N GLY A 40 5.34 7.72 6.13
CA GLY A 40 4.55 6.71 5.46
C GLY A 40 3.18 7.29 5.17
N HIS A 41 2.91 7.49 3.89
CA HIS A 41 1.69 8.12 3.40
C HIS A 41 0.51 7.16 3.62
N ALA A 42 0.00 7.13 4.85
CA ALA A 42 -1.15 6.31 5.21
C ALA A 42 -2.38 6.78 4.42
N HIS A 43 -2.70 6.06 3.34
CA HIS A 43 -3.87 6.34 2.53
C HIS A 43 -5.14 6.17 3.35
N GLU A 44 -6.11 7.07 3.15
CA GLU A 44 -7.46 6.89 3.66
C GLU A 44 -8.24 5.94 2.72
N ALA A 45 -9.13 5.14 3.30
CA ALA A 45 -9.92 4.15 2.57
C ALA A 45 -11.05 4.86 1.78
N PRO A 46 -11.04 4.88 0.43
CA PRO A 46 -11.92 5.76 -0.35
C PRO A 46 -13.42 5.51 -0.17
N ASN A 47 -13.79 4.29 0.22
CA ASN A 47 -15.18 3.85 0.43
C ASN A 47 -15.51 3.63 1.92
N GLY A 48 -14.65 4.07 2.84
CA GLY A 48 -14.84 3.93 4.29
C GLY A 48 -14.45 2.56 4.87
N GLY A 49 -13.85 1.67 4.08
CA GLY A 49 -13.46 0.33 4.49
C GLY A 49 -12.13 0.24 5.24
N VAL A 50 -11.61 -1.00 5.31
CA VAL A 50 -10.31 -1.34 5.88
C VAL A 50 -9.31 -1.62 4.77
N LEU A 51 -8.26 -0.79 4.67
CA LEU A 51 -7.18 -0.99 3.70
C LEU A 51 -6.19 -2.07 4.14
N VAL A 52 -5.78 -2.90 3.18
CA VAL A 52 -4.71 -3.90 3.31
C VAL A 52 -3.73 -3.70 2.16
N GLU A 53 -2.58 -3.11 2.46
CA GLU A 53 -1.48 -2.86 1.52
C GLU A 53 -0.77 -4.16 1.10
N LEU A 54 -0.38 -4.25 -0.16
CA LEU A 54 0.29 -5.39 -0.80
C LEU A 54 1.50 -4.91 -1.60
N GLY A 55 2.67 -5.45 -1.27
CA GLY A 55 3.87 -5.34 -2.09
C GLY A 55 4.46 -3.94 -2.20
N GLU A 56 4.61 -3.23 -1.07
CA GLU A 56 5.25 -1.90 -1.01
C GLU A 56 4.49 -0.90 -1.91
N ASP A 57 3.27 -0.58 -1.47
CA ASP A 57 2.30 0.32 -2.13
C ASP A 57 1.78 -0.09 -3.52
N ALA A 58 2.24 -1.22 -4.08
CA ALA A 58 1.86 -1.67 -5.42
C ALA A 58 0.35 -1.99 -5.58
N CYS A 59 -0.33 -2.47 -4.54
CA CYS A 59 -1.79 -2.64 -4.55
C CYS A 59 -2.37 -2.57 -3.13
N TYR A 60 -3.59 -2.07 -3.01
CA TYR A 60 -4.34 -1.96 -1.77
C TYR A 60 -5.68 -2.67 -1.92
N LEU A 61 -6.07 -3.50 -0.94
CA LEU A 61 -7.43 -4.03 -0.85
C LEU A 61 -8.22 -3.28 0.21
N GLU A 62 -9.32 -2.64 -0.17
CA GLU A 62 -10.28 -2.06 0.75
C GLU A 62 -11.39 -3.07 1.04
N PHE A 63 -11.46 -3.61 2.26
CA PHE A 63 -12.53 -4.51 2.70
C PHE A 63 -13.71 -3.74 3.30
N LEU A 64 -14.93 -4.06 2.85
CA LEU A 64 -16.18 -3.44 3.28
C LEU A 64 -17.21 -4.51 3.69
N LEU A 65 -17.86 -4.32 4.83
CA LEU A 65 -19.12 -5.02 5.13
C LEU A 65 -20.26 -4.23 4.49
N ASP A 66 -21.23 -4.91 3.88
CA ASP A 66 -22.36 -4.25 3.21
C ASP A 66 -23.44 -3.82 4.22
N GLU A 67 -23.60 -2.51 4.39
CA GLU A 67 -24.63 -1.88 5.22
C GLU A 67 -26.06 -2.36 4.90
N SER A 68 -26.33 -2.68 3.63
CA SER A 68 -27.64 -3.15 3.16
C SER A 68 -27.83 -4.66 3.33
N ASN A 69 -26.76 -5.42 3.54
CA ASN A 69 -26.80 -6.87 3.75
C ASN A 69 -25.59 -7.36 4.56
N ALA A 70 -25.72 -7.38 5.89
CA ALA A 70 -24.68 -7.81 6.82
C ALA A 70 -24.18 -9.28 6.68
N THR A 71 -24.64 -10.06 5.70
CA THR A 71 -23.96 -11.32 5.30
C THR A 71 -22.86 -11.13 4.26
N ARG A 72 -22.80 -9.96 3.63
CA ARG A 72 -22.06 -9.73 2.39
C ARG A 72 -20.88 -8.84 2.69
N MET A 73 -19.71 -9.31 2.30
CA MET A 73 -18.46 -8.56 2.37
C MET A 73 -17.92 -8.42 0.96
N THR A 74 -17.61 -7.19 0.58
CA THR A 74 -16.93 -6.86 -0.67
C THR A 74 -15.50 -6.46 -0.34
N PHE A 75 -14.58 -6.64 -1.29
CA PHE A 75 -13.40 -5.79 -1.31
C PHE A 75 -13.19 -5.18 -2.69
N LEU A 76 -12.60 -3.99 -2.68
CA LEU A 76 -12.17 -3.25 -3.85
C LEU A 76 -10.63 -3.24 -3.89
N ALA A 77 -10.05 -3.35 -5.09
CA ALA A 77 -8.61 -3.35 -5.30
C ALA A 77 -8.19 -2.02 -5.94
N HIS A 78 -7.23 -1.34 -5.31
CA HIS A 78 -6.78 0.01 -5.64
C HIS A 78 -5.27 0.05 -5.88
N GLU A 79 -4.83 1.03 -6.67
CA GLU A 79 -3.50 1.62 -6.63
C GLU A 79 -3.69 3.11 -6.24
N PHE A 80 -2.78 3.69 -5.46
CA PHE A 80 -2.79 5.12 -5.13
C PHE A 80 -1.65 5.89 -5.82
N HIS A 81 -0.64 5.19 -6.32
CA HIS A 81 0.50 5.75 -7.03
C HIS A 81 0.69 5.07 -8.39
N PRO A 82 0.90 5.84 -9.48
CA PRO A 82 1.09 7.30 -9.53
C PRO A 82 -0.20 8.13 -9.39
N GLN A 83 -1.36 7.49 -9.42
CA GLN A 83 -2.68 8.10 -9.27
C GLN A 83 -3.67 7.09 -8.66
N GLU A 84 -4.77 7.57 -8.08
CA GLU A 84 -5.82 6.69 -7.57
C GLU A 84 -6.56 6.00 -8.72
N ALA A 85 -6.53 4.66 -8.75
CA ALA A 85 -7.21 3.86 -9.76
C ALA A 85 -7.59 2.45 -9.26
N TYR A 86 -8.56 1.83 -9.95
CA TYR A 86 -8.97 0.45 -9.68
C TYR A 86 -8.03 -0.57 -10.35
N VAL A 87 -7.51 -1.50 -9.56
CA VAL A 87 -6.56 -2.54 -9.99
C VAL A 87 -7.29 -3.83 -10.36
N LYS A 88 -7.05 -4.34 -11.57
CA LYS A 88 -7.64 -5.62 -12.02
C LYS A 88 -6.79 -6.80 -11.57
N LEU A 89 -7.19 -7.45 -10.49
CA LEU A 89 -6.58 -8.68 -9.99
C LEU A 89 -6.92 -9.86 -10.93
N PRO A 90 -5.95 -10.67 -11.38
CA PRO A 90 -6.14 -11.76 -12.35
C PRO A 90 -6.66 -13.07 -11.70
N MET A 91 -7.60 -12.95 -10.76
CA MET A 91 -8.06 -14.08 -9.93
C MET A 91 -9.51 -14.49 -10.26
N ALA A 92 -9.76 -15.80 -10.42
CA ALA A 92 -11.12 -16.33 -10.53
C ALA A 92 -11.82 -16.53 -9.16
N GLN A 93 -11.04 -16.50 -8.08
CA GLN A 93 -11.48 -16.48 -6.69
C GLN A 93 -10.31 -16.11 -5.77
N ILE A 94 -10.60 -15.51 -4.61
CA ILE A 94 -9.61 -15.23 -3.56
C ILE A 94 -10.14 -15.81 -2.25
N GLU A 95 -9.29 -16.55 -1.53
CA GLU A 95 -9.65 -17.14 -0.24
C GLU A 95 -9.10 -16.28 0.90
N VAL A 96 -9.98 -15.91 1.82
CA VAL A 96 -9.63 -15.30 3.11
C VAL A 96 -10.04 -16.25 4.22
N VAL A 97 -9.14 -16.44 5.19
CA VAL A 97 -9.46 -17.13 6.44
C VAL A 97 -9.51 -16.09 7.56
N ALA A 98 -10.68 -15.94 8.17
CA ALA A 98 -10.95 -15.09 9.31
C ALA A 98 -10.90 -15.92 10.60
N LYS A 99 -10.13 -15.47 11.59
CA LYS A 99 -10.18 -16.00 12.97
C LYS A 99 -11.20 -15.19 13.77
N VAL A 100 -12.29 -15.84 14.15
CA VAL A 100 -13.40 -15.29 14.95
C VAL A 100 -13.46 -16.04 16.27
N GLY A 101 -13.08 -15.40 17.37
CA GLY A 101 -12.80 -16.09 18.63
C GLY A 101 -11.66 -17.10 18.43
N ASP A 102 -11.92 -18.38 18.70
CA ASP A 102 -10.97 -19.48 18.48
C ASP A 102 -11.20 -20.29 17.19
N GLU A 103 -12.21 -19.92 16.39
CA GLU A 103 -12.55 -20.63 15.15
C GLU A 103 -11.94 -19.96 13.90
N GLU A 104 -11.43 -20.77 12.97
CA GLU A 104 -11.16 -20.31 11.60
C GLU A 104 -12.43 -20.44 10.74
N ARG A 105 -12.82 -19.35 10.08
CA ARG A 105 -13.97 -19.24 9.18
C ARG A 105 -13.51 -18.77 7.81
N LYS A 106 -14.03 -19.38 6.74
CA LYS A 106 -13.61 -19.10 5.37
C LYS A 106 -14.55 -18.12 4.68
N LEU A 107 -13.98 -17.17 3.96
CA LEU A 107 -14.64 -16.35 2.94
C LEU A 107 -14.01 -16.71 1.58
N VAL A 108 -14.85 -16.92 0.56
CA VAL A 108 -14.40 -17.23 -0.80
C VAL A 108 -14.94 -16.13 -1.70
N PHE A 109 -14.11 -15.12 -1.90
CA PHE A 109 -14.41 -13.95 -2.70
C PHE A 109 -14.42 -14.32 -4.17
N LYS A 110 -15.48 -13.91 -4.88
CA LYS A 110 -15.69 -14.12 -6.32
C LYS A 110 -15.70 -12.78 -7.06
N PRO A 111 -15.16 -12.69 -8.28
CA PRO A 111 -15.22 -11.48 -9.09
C PRO A 111 -16.66 -10.97 -9.28
N VAL A 112 -16.90 -9.70 -9.00
CA VAL A 112 -18.12 -9.01 -9.45
C VAL A 112 -17.94 -8.67 -10.93
N VAL A 113 -18.84 -9.18 -11.78
CA VAL A 113 -18.76 -9.00 -13.24
C VAL A 113 -19.49 -7.72 -13.63
N ASP A 114 -18.74 -6.70 -14.01
CA ASP A 114 -19.26 -5.45 -14.59
C ASP A 114 -18.53 -5.12 -15.90
N ALA A 115 -19.25 -5.22 -17.01
CA ALA A 115 -18.71 -4.92 -18.33
C ALA A 115 -18.41 -3.43 -18.56
N LEU A 116 -19.03 -2.50 -17.82
CA LEU A 116 -18.79 -1.06 -17.93
C LEU A 116 -17.43 -0.69 -17.31
N LEU A 117 -17.11 -1.29 -16.18
CA LEU A 117 -15.78 -1.20 -15.54
C LEU A 117 -14.77 -2.17 -16.16
N GLY A 118 -15.19 -3.04 -17.08
CA GLY A 118 -14.37 -4.09 -17.69
C GLY A 118 -13.95 -5.21 -16.72
N ASN A 119 -14.71 -5.41 -15.64
CA ASN A 119 -14.54 -6.50 -14.68
C ASN A 119 -15.21 -7.78 -15.21
N ASN A 120 -14.56 -8.92 -15.02
CA ASN A 120 -15.02 -10.22 -15.52
C ASN A 120 -14.60 -11.36 -14.57
N ALA A 121 -15.03 -12.59 -14.90
CA ALA A 121 -14.87 -13.77 -14.05
C ALA A 121 -13.42 -14.24 -13.79
N THR A 122 -12.41 -13.61 -14.39
CA THR A 122 -10.99 -13.86 -14.07
C THR A 122 -10.16 -12.61 -13.87
N HIS A 123 -10.66 -11.41 -14.20
CA HIS A 123 -9.99 -10.13 -13.99
C HIS A 123 -10.99 -9.11 -13.49
N SER A 124 -10.88 -8.73 -12.22
CA SER A 124 -11.78 -7.76 -11.58
C SER A 124 -11.03 -6.89 -10.58
N SER A 125 -11.55 -5.67 -10.37
CA SER A 125 -11.18 -4.80 -9.25
C SER A 125 -12.12 -4.91 -8.05
N GLU A 126 -13.22 -5.65 -8.19
CA GLU A 126 -14.22 -5.84 -7.14
C GLU A 126 -14.52 -7.34 -6.95
N TYR A 127 -14.56 -7.78 -5.70
CA TYR A 127 -14.91 -9.15 -5.35
C TYR A 127 -15.85 -9.21 -4.16
N GLU A 128 -16.79 -10.15 -4.20
CA GLU A 128 -17.82 -10.34 -3.18
C GLU A 128 -17.73 -11.75 -2.56
N SER A 129 -17.94 -11.84 -1.25
CA SER A 129 -18.19 -13.09 -0.52
C SER A 129 -19.41 -12.92 0.38
N ALA A 130 -20.18 -14.00 0.58
CA ALA A 130 -21.30 -14.02 1.51
C ALA A 130 -21.11 -15.13 2.57
N ALA A 131 -21.39 -14.80 3.83
CA ALA A 131 -21.43 -15.76 4.93
C ALA A 131 -22.32 -15.26 6.08
N ASP A 132 -23.17 -16.13 6.63
CA ASP A 132 -24.13 -15.76 7.70
C ASP A 132 -23.48 -15.18 8.96
N TRP A 133 -22.25 -15.58 9.28
CA TRP A 133 -21.55 -15.18 10.51
C TRP A 133 -21.04 -13.73 10.50
N LEU A 134 -21.01 -13.08 9.33
CA LEU A 134 -20.62 -11.67 9.22
C LEU A 134 -21.62 -10.75 9.95
N LYS A 135 -22.90 -11.15 10.06
CA LYS A 135 -23.95 -10.40 10.77
C LYS A 135 -23.59 -10.07 12.21
N ASP A 136 -22.86 -10.96 12.86
CA ASP A 136 -22.53 -10.91 14.28
C ASP A 136 -21.05 -10.54 14.52
N THR A 137 -20.29 -10.18 13.47
CA THR A 137 -18.82 -10.03 13.51
C THR A 137 -18.33 -8.74 12.85
N THR A 138 -18.28 -7.65 13.63
CA THR A 138 -17.74 -6.35 13.18
C THR A 138 -16.21 -6.28 13.21
N THR A 139 -15.52 -7.27 13.79
CA THR A 139 -14.05 -7.34 13.84
C THR A 139 -13.53 -8.78 13.83
N PHE A 140 -12.45 -9.03 13.08
CA PHE A 140 -11.75 -10.33 13.04
C PHE A 140 -10.31 -10.17 12.55
N LYS A 141 -9.44 -11.15 12.87
CA LYS A 141 -8.11 -11.25 12.26
C LYS A 141 -8.22 -12.06 10.98
N GLY A 142 -7.85 -11.48 9.85
CA GLY A 142 -7.88 -12.13 8.55
C GLY A 142 -6.50 -12.57 8.09
N ARG A 143 -6.45 -13.58 7.20
CA ARG A 143 -5.32 -13.79 6.29
C ARG A 143 -5.81 -14.05 4.87
N ILE A 144 -5.23 -13.35 3.90
CA ILE A 144 -5.41 -13.63 2.48
C ILE A 144 -4.53 -14.84 2.16
N VAL A 145 -5.13 -15.98 1.82
CA VAL A 145 -4.39 -17.26 1.71
C VAL A 145 -3.38 -17.21 0.57
N HIS A 146 -3.80 -16.69 -0.57
CA HIS A 146 -2.97 -16.46 -1.76
C HIS A 146 -3.66 -15.42 -2.64
N LEU A 147 -2.85 -14.54 -3.24
CA LEU A 147 -3.30 -13.53 -4.18
C LEU A 147 -2.16 -13.14 -5.13
N ASP A 148 -2.42 -13.24 -6.43
CA ASP A 148 -1.62 -12.60 -7.48
C ASP A 148 -2.17 -11.19 -7.76
N PHE A 149 -1.29 -10.20 -7.87
CA PHE A 149 -1.64 -8.80 -8.10
C PHE A 149 -0.57 -8.10 -8.96
N PRO A 150 -0.88 -6.98 -9.65
CA PRO A 150 0.16 -6.17 -10.29
C PRO A 150 1.19 -5.71 -9.25
N GLY A 151 2.43 -6.18 -9.38
CA GLY A 151 3.49 -6.00 -8.38
C GLY A 151 4.02 -7.32 -7.80
N GLY A 152 3.23 -8.41 -7.81
CA GLY A 152 3.74 -9.73 -7.44
C GLY A 152 2.69 -10.73 -6.96
N VAL A 153 3.07 -11.51 -5.96
CA VAL A 153 2.25 -12.53 -5.32
C VAL A 153 2.41 -12.44 -3.81
N THR A 154 1.32 -12.67 -3.08
CA THR A 154 1.36 -12.83 -1.62
C THR A 154 0.73 -14.15 -1.19
N HIS A 155 1.16 -14.63 -0.01
CA HIS A 155 0.68 -15.85 0.62
C HIS A 155 0.51 -15.62 2.12
N ASN A 156 -0.66 -15.99 2.66
CA ASN A 156 -1.04 -15.80 4.06
C ASN A 156 -0.82 -14.36 4.59
N LYS A 157 -0.98 -13.31 3.75
CA LYS A 157 -0.89 -11.89 4.19
C LYS A 157 -1.88 -11.66 5.32
N PRO A 158 -1.43 -11.36 6.55
CA PRO A 158 -2.32 -11.09 7.67
C PRO A 158 -2.90 -9.68 7.57
N PHE A 159 -4.10 -9.49 8.11
CA PHE A 159 -4.71 -8.19 8.33
C PHE A 159 -5.64 -8.22 9.54
N GLN A 160 -6.02 -7.04 10.03
CA GLN A 160 -7.03 -6.86 11.07
C GLN A 160 -8.23 -6.17 10.44
N PHE A 161 -9.38 -6.83 10.42
CA PHE A 161 -10.64 -6.17 10.05
C PHE A 161 -11.29 -5.54 11.29
N SER A 162 -11.79 -4.33 11.12
CA SER A 162 -12.68 -3.65 12.05
C SER A 162 -13.54 -2.72 11.22
N GLU A 163 -14.85 -2.95 11.21
CA GLU A 163 -15.83 -2.05 10.61
C GLU A 163 -15.64 -0.62 11.15
N LYS A 164 -15.63 0.38 10.25
CA LYS A 164 -15.60 1.79 10.65
C LYS A 164 -17.04 2.23 10.96
N ASN A 165 -17.16 3.11 11.96
CA ASN A 165 -18.40 3.43 12.66
C ASN A 165 -18.76 4.92 12.55
#